data_AF-A0A7W1BV13-F1
#
_entry.id   AF-A0A7W1BV13-F1
#
_cell.length_a   1.000
_cell.length_b   1.000
_cell.length_c   1.000
_cell.angle_alpha   90.00
_cell.angle_beta   90.00
_cell.angle_gamma   90.00
#
_symmetry.space_group_name_H-M   'P 1'
#
loop_
_entity.id
_entity.type
_entity.pdbx_description
1 polymer ?
#
loop_
_entity_poly.entity_id
_entity_poly.type
_entity_poly.pdbx_seq_one_letter_code
_entity_poly.pdbx_strand_id
1 'polypeptide(L)'
;HGGRGTADEIRAFMELLEDVRSRAARRIAFLIVHHENRAGQISGAWEPVPDTLVHVQSEGHGGTRVYWQKVRWCSPLHGTTTHLAWADGDSFAVKEHEEVTEETIVDALLEAVRELPGASWTKIRGQVKGRAVDVTEVRDRLLRDGLLVNGAAREGLFNLWAADDPAAPRSALGTARERLSFPSPDGAPEPTRSPVPLRSRERVWERNGFGGPGPVSDTVVACLVCDFQFEPEHPLLGALRCPACVALGRGLVTEREADEMRLLARLRVQAA
;
A
#
# COMPACT_ATOMS: atom_id res chain seq x y z
N HIS A 1 -35.94 9.12 -1.03
CA HIS A 1 -35.42 8.15 -2.02
C HIS A 1 -33.93 8.41 -2.23
N GLY A 2 -33.06 7.47 -1.86
CA GLY A 2 -31.61 7.64 -2.02
C GLY A 2 -31.22 7.53 -3.49
N GLY A 3 -30.75 8.63 -4.08
CA GLY A 3 -30.39 8.77 -5.49
C GLY A 3 -29.12 7.99 -5.87
N ARG A 4 -29.18 6.66 -5.79
CA ARG A 4 -28.04 5.78 -6.13
C ARG A 4 -27.95 5.39 -7.61
N GLY A 5 -28.92 5.79 -8.42
CA GLY A 5 -29.02 5.38 -9.83
C GLY A 5 -29.29 3.87 -9.96
N THR A 6 -30.38 3.50 -10.59
CA THR A 6 -30.60 2.12 -11.04
C THR A 6 -29.58 1.77 -12.13
N ALA A 7 -29.37 0.47 -12.40
CA ALA A 7 -28.46 0.04 -13.46
C ALA A 7 -28.87 0.60 -14.85
N ASP A 8 -30.17 0.78 -15.09
CA ASP A 8 -30.68 1.33 -16.33
C ASP A 8 -30.44 2.85 -16.43
N GLU A 9 -30.61 3.59 -15.33
CA GLU A 9 -30.27 5.03 -15.28
C GLU A 9 -28.77 5.25 -15.52
N ILE A 10 -27.93 4.40 -14.93
CA ILE A 10 -26.47 4.45 -15.15
C ILE A 10 -26.15 4.14 -16.61
N ARG A 11 -26.77 3.12 -17.21
CA ARG A 11 -26.59 2.79 -18.63
C ARG A 11 -26.99 3.95 -19.54
N ALA A 12 -28.18 4.52 -19.33
CA ALA A 12 -28.68 5.65 -20.12
C ALA A 12 -27.75 6.87 -19.99
N PHE A 13 -27.22 7.13 -18.79
CA PHE A 13 -26.23 8.20 -18.61
C PHE A 13 -24.93 7.93 -19.38
N MET A 14 -24.44 6.69 -19.39
CA MET A 14 -23.25 6.34 -20.16
C MET A 14 -23.46 6.43 -21.67
N GLU A 15 -24.64 6.05 -22.17
CA GLU A 15 -25.03 6.25 -23.57
C GLU A 15 -25.02 7.74 -23.93
N LEU A 16 -25.50 8.61 -23.04
CA LEU A 16 -25.42 10.06 -23.22
C LEU A 16 -23.97 10.56 -23.27
N LEU A 17 -23.10 10.11 -22.36
CA LEU A 17 -21.69 10.50 -22.38
C LEU A 17 -20.99 10.08 -23.68
N GLU A 18 -21.34 8.90 -24.19
CA GLU A 18 -20.80 8.38 -25.45
C GLU A 18 -21.33 9.14 -26.66
N ASP A 19 -22.63 9.50 -26.69
CA ASP A 19 -23.19 10.37 -27.71
C ASP A 19 -22.47 11.73 -27.74
N VAL A 20 -22.24 12.34 -26.57
CA VAL A 20 -21.49 13.60 -26.48
C VAL A 20 -20.06 13.46 -27.02
N ARG A 21 -19.36 12.36 -26.73
CA ARG A 21 -18.02 12.11 -27.28
C ARG A 21 -18.04 11.97 -28.79
N SER A 22 -18.98 11.20 -29.32
CA SER A 22 -19.07 10.93 -30.76
C SER A 22 -19.31 12.20 -31.59
N ARG A 23 -19.97 13.21 -30.99
CA ARG A 23 -20.28 14.49 -31.63
C ARG A 23 -19.24 15.57 -31.35
N ALA A 24 -18.37 15.37 -30.37
CA ALA A 24 -17.37 16.36 -30.00
C ALA A 24 -16.28 16.43 -31.08
N ALA A 25 -16.00 17.65 -31.56
CA ALA A 25 -14.89 17.88 -32.50
C ALA A 25 -13.49 17.63 -31.89
N ARG A 26 -13.41 17.46 -30.56
CA ARG A 26 -12.18 17.20 -29.81
C ARG A 26 -12.41 16.05 -28.85
N ARG A 27 -11.34 15.36 -28.46
CA ARG A 27 -11.39 14.31 -27.44
C ARG A 27 -11.81 14.92 -26.09
N ILE A 28 -12.80 14.32 -25.44
CA ILE A 28 -13.33 14.75 -24.15
C ILE A 28 -13.15 13.63 -23.11
N ALA A 29 -12.68 14.01 -21.93
CA ALA A 29 -12.69 13.17 -20.74
C ALA A 29 -13.78 13.65 -19.77
N PHE A 30 -14.48 12.72 -19.14
CA PHE A 30 -15.47 13.04 -18.11
C PHE A 30 -14.95 12.64 -16.75
N LEU A 31 -15.01 13.56 -15.79
CA LEU A 31 -14.72 13.32 -14.39
C LEU A 31 -16.02 13.32 -13.60
N ILE A 32 -16.36 12.17 -13.02
CA ILE A 32 -17.52 12.00 -12.16
C ILE A 32 -17.01 11.90 -10.73
N VAL A 33 -17.52 12.76 -9.86
CA VAL A 33 -17.19 12.79 -8.43
C VAL A 33 -18.32 12.11 -7.67
N HIS A 34 -17.98 11.09 -6.87
CA HIS A 34 -18.94 10.30 -6.12
C HIS A 34 -18.48 10.13 -4.67
N HIS A 35 -19.38 10.28 -3.71
CA HIS A 35 -19.06 10.02 -2.30
C HIS A 35 -19.04 8.52 -2.00
N GLU A 36 -18.06 8.06 -1.23
CA GLU A 36 -18.07 6.67 -0.76
C GLU A 36 -19.23 6.43 0.20
N ASN A 37 -19.82 5.24 0.14
CA ASN A 37 -20.71 4.79 1.19
C ASN A 37 -19.92 4.36 2.42
N ARG A 38 -20.62 4.06 3.52
CA ARG A 38 -19.99 3.64 4.79
C ARG A 38 -19.12 2.38 4.67
N ALA A 39 -19.27 1.58 3.63
CA ALA A 39 -18.45 0.40 3.37
C ALA A 39 -17.21 0.71 2.49
N GLY A 40 -16.94 1.98 2.18
CA GLY A 40 -15.83 2.39 1.31
C GLY A 40 -16.06 2.10 -0.17
N GLN A 41 -17.33 1.88 -0.56
CA GLN A 41 -17.70 1.52 -1.93
C GLN A 41 -18.48 2.64 -2.61
N ILE A 42 -18.42 2.66 -3.93
CA ILE A 42 -19.27 3.52 -4.76
C ILE A 42 -20.69 2.96 -4.69
N SER A 43 -21.66 3.83 -4.46
CA SER A 43 -23.05 3.39 -4.39
C SER A 43 -23.62 3.15 -5.78
N GLY A 44 -24.32 2.04 -5.99
CA GLY A 44 -24.97 1.73 -7.28
C GLY A 44 -24.10 0.84 -8.18
N ALA A 45 -24.48 0.70 -9.45
CA ALA A 45 -23.80 -0.18 -10.42
C ALA A 45 -22.67 0.52 -11.19
N TRP A 46 -22.00 1.51 -10.57
CA TRP A 46 -20.98 2.33 -11.23
C TRP A 46 -19.62 1.64 -11.34
N GLU A 47 -19.25 0.75 -10.43
CA GLU A 47 -17.92 0.11 -10.39
C GLU A 47 -17.41 -0.45 -11.74
N PRO A 48 -18.22 -1.19 -12.54
CA PRO A 48 -17.74 -1.72 -13.82
C PRO A 48 -17.56 -0.66 -14.91
N VAL A 49 -18.17 0.51 -14.76
CA VAL A 49 -18.40 1.49 -15.83
C VAL A 49 -17.16 2.32 -16.18
N PRO A 50 -16.49 3.05 -15.26
CA PRO A 50 -15.43 3.96 -15.63
C PRO A 50 -14.16 3.22 -16.08
N ASP A 51 -13.38 3.84 -16.95
CA ASP A 51 -12.08 3.31 -17.37
C ASP A 51 -11.05 3.40 -16.24
N THR A 52 -11.14 4.48 -15.45
CA THR A 52 -10.28 4.74 -14.30
C THR A 52 -11.12 5.03 -13.06
N LEU A 53 -10.80 4.33 -11.97
CA LEU A 53 -11.46 4.43 -10.68
C LEU A 53 -10.44 4.72 -9.59
N VAL A 54 -10.63 5.84 -8.91
CA VAL A 54 -9.68 6.36 -7.92
C VAL A 54 -10.38 6.74 -6.63
N HIS A 55 -9.85 6.28 -5.52
CA HIS A 55 -10.28 6.66 -4.18
C HIS A 55 -9.34 7.74 -3.65
N VAL A 56 -9.89 8.87 -3.23
CA VAL A 56 -9.14 9.99 -2.67
C VAL A 56 -9.52 10.15 -1.21
N GLN A 57 -8.57 9.88 -0.32
CA GLN A 57 -8.74 9.88 1.14
C GLN A 57 -7.81 10.92 1.78
N SER A 58 -8.26 11.60 2.83
CA SER A 58 -7.38 12.40 3.67
C SER A 58 -6.56 11.49 4.61
N GLU A 59 -5.26 11.74 4.76
CA GLU A 59 -4.38 10.97 5.67
C GLU A 59 -4.05 11.70 6.98
N GLY A 60 -4.68 12.85 7.21
CA GLY A 60 -4.26 13.78 8.28
C GLY A 60 -2.92 14.46 7.98
N HIS A 61 -2.53 15.45 8.80
CA HIS A 61 -1.26 16.18 8.69
C HIS A 61 -0.96 16.77 7.29
N GLY A 62 -2.00 17.23 6.58
CA GLY A 62 -1.84 17.77 5.22
C GLY A 62 -1.49 16.72 4.16
N GLY A 63 -1.80 15.45 4.40
CA GLY A 63 -1.62 14.35 3.46
C GLY A 63 -2.91 13.98 2.72
N THR A 64 -2.76 13.49 1.49
CA THR A 64 -3.85 12.90 0.71
C THR A 64 -3.38 11.57 0.10
N ARG A 65 -4.16 10.52 0.29
CA ARG A 65 -3.95 9.21 -0.32
C ARG A 65 -4.80 9.08 -1.56
N VAL A 66 -4.18 8.61 -2.63
CA VAL A 66 -4.84 8.31 -3.90
C VAL A 66 -4.66 6.83 -4.18
N TYR A 67 -5.73 6.03 -4.05
CA TYR A 67 -5.72 4.62 -4.37
C TYR A 67 -6.34 4.36 -5.74
N TRP A 68 -5.55 3.80 -6.64
CA TRP A 68 -5.88 3.58 -8.05
C TRP A 68 -6.54 2.21 -8.25
N GLN A 69 -7.80 2.04 -7.81
CA GLN A 69 -8.49 0.75 -7.87
C GLN A 69 -8.56 0.19 -9.30
N LYS A 70 -8.83 1.03 -10.30
CA LYS A 70 -8.94 0.62 -11.70
C LYS A 70 -8.24 1.64 -12.58
N VAL A 71 -7.37 1.19 -13.48
CA VAL A 71 -6.73 2.06 -14.48
C VAL A 71 -6.55 1.28 -15.77
N ARG A 72 -7.59 1.23 -16.62
CA ARG A 72 -7.64 0.39 -17.83
C ARG A 72 -6.45 0.60 -18.77
N TRP A 73 -5.96 1.84 -18.86
CA TRP A 73 -4.94 2.26 -19.81
C TRP A 73 -3.56 2.51 -19.19
N CYS A 74 -3.37 2.22 -17.90
CA CYS A 74 -2.07 2.38 -17.22
C CYS A 74 -1.86 1.27 -16.20
N SER A 75 -1.41 0.11 -16.69
CA SER A 75 -1.16 -1.08 -15.87
C SER A 75 -0.25 -0.83 -14.65
N PRO A 76 0.82 -0.01 -14.72
CA PRO A 76 1.69 0.24 -13.56
C PRO A 76 0.98 0.94 -12.38
N LEU A 77 -0.13 1.64 -12.61
CA LEU A 77 -0.90 2.29 -11.55
C LEU A 77 -2.04 1.42 -11.02
N HIS A 78 -2.41 0.35 -11.71
CA HIS A 78 -3.55 -0.46 -11.28
C HIS A 78 -3.26 -1.14 -9.92
N GLY A 79 -4.14 -0.87 -8.94
CA GLY A 79 -4.00 -1.40 -7.59
C GLY A 79 -2.91 -0.74 -6.75
N THR A 80 -2.32 0.37 -7.20
CA THR A 80 -1.28 1.09 -6.44
C THR A 80 -1.85 2.24 -5.61
N THR A 81 -1.05 2.73 -4.68
CA THR A 81 -1.37 3.92 -3.87
C THR A 81 -0.31 4.99 -4.12
N THR A 82 -0.76 6.21 -4.38
CA THR A 82 0.08 7.41 -4.41
C THR A 82 -0.22 8.26 -3.20
N HIS A 83 0.81 8.67 -2.47
CA HIS A 83 0.69 9.60 -1.36
C HIS A 83 1.04 11.01 -1.83
N LEU A 84 0.21 11.97 -1.47
CA LEU A 84 0.38 13.37 -1.82
C LEU A 84 0.59 14.19 -0.55
N ALA A 85 1.52 15.14 -0.61
CA ALA A 85 1.68 16.22 0.37
C ALA A 85 0.98 17.47 -0.16
N TRP A 86 0.22 18.16 0.68
CA TRP A 86 -0.24 19.50 0.36
C TRP A 86 0.96 20.43 0.27
N ALA A 87 1.00 21.22 -0.78
CA ALA A 87 2.01 22.24 -1.01
C ALA A 87 1.33 23.61 -1.14
N ASP A 88 2.13 24.68 -1.09
CA ASP A 88 1.62 26.03 -1.15
C ASP A 88 0.81 26.29 -2.44
N GLY A 89 -0.19 27.17 -2.34
CA GLY A 89 -1.00 27.59 -3.48
C GLY A 89 -1.96 26.54 -4.02
N ASP A 90 -2.66 25.82 -3.13
CA ASP A 90 -3.67 24.80 -3.47
C ASP A 90 -3.13 23.68 -4.38
N SER A 91 -1.86 23.29 -4.15
CA SER A 91 -1.15 22.31 -4.96
C SER A 91 -0.80 21.05 -4.16
N PHE A 92 -0.38 20.01 -4.88
CA PHE A 92 0.01 18.74 -4.30
C PHE A 92 1.38 18.34 -4.85
N ALA A 93 2.23 17.79 -3.99
CA ALA A 93 3.47 17.12 -4.37
C ALA A 93 3.34 15.62 -4.14
N VAL A 94 3.81 14.80 -5.08
CA VAL A 94 3.91 13.35 -4.86
C VAL A 94 4.97 13.10 -3.78
N LYS A 95 4.58 12.42 -2.70
CA LYS A 95 5.52 11.93 -1.71
C LYS A 95 6.24 10.73 -2.33
N GLU A 96 7.50 10.93 -2.71
CA GLU A 96 8.39 9.82 -3.02
C GLU A 96 8.59 9.01 -1.74
N HIS A 97 8.11 7.78 -1.73
CA HIS A 97 8.47 6.83 -0.69
C HIS A 97 9.80 6.21 -1.07
N GLU A 98 10.76 6.32 -0.17
CA GLU A 98 12.00 5.55 -0.25
C GLU A 98 11.63 4.07 -0.31
N GLU A 99 11.95 3.42 -1.44
CA GLU A 99 11.71 2.00 -1.61
C GLU A 99 12.55 1.26 -0.58
N VAL A 100 11.88 0.63 0.38
CA VAL A 100 12.53 -0.20 1.39
C VAL A 100 12.80 -1.55 0.75
N THR A 101 13.99 -1.72 0.18
CA THR A 101 14.46 -3.00 -0.34
C THR A 101 14.87 -3.94 0.80
N GLU A 102 15.05 -5.21 0.48
CA GLU A 102 15.50 -6.19 1.46
C GLU A 102 16.91 -5.86 1.99
N GLU A 103 17.79 -5.35 1.13
CA GLU A 103 19.14 -4.90 1.47
C GLU A 103 19.09 -3.71 2.45
N THR A 104 18.22 -2.73 2.23
CA THR A 104 18.10 -1.60 3.17
C THR A 104 17.52 -2.04 4.51
N ILE A 105 16.67 -3.08 4.55
CA ILE A 105 16.22 -3.71 5.80
C ILE A 105 17.39 -4.40 6.50
N VAL A 106 18.22 -5.16 5.78
CA VAL A 106 19.42 -5.81 6.35
C VAL A 106 20.33 -4.78 6.98
N ASP A 107 20.69 -3.73 6.25
CA ASP A 107 21.60 -2.68 6.72
C ASP A 107 21.03 -1.95 7.93
N ALA A 108 19.76 -1.52 7.86
CA ALA A 108 19.10 -0.82 8.96
C ALA A 108 18.97 -1.69 10.22
N LEU A 109 18.75 -2.99 10.05
CA LEU A 109 18.58 -3.91 11.17
C LEU A 109 19.92 -4.27 11.83
N LEU A 110 20.99 -4.44 11.05
CA LEU A 110 22.34 -4.60 11.59
C LEU A 110 22.81 -3.34 12.31
N GLU A 111 22.55 -2.16 11.73
CA GLU A 111 22.90 -0.88 12.36
C GLU A 111 22.13 -0.66 13.68
N ALA A 112 20.81 -0.87 13.68
CA ALA A 112 20.01 -0.75 14.90
C ALA A 112 20.49 -1.69 16.02
N VAL A 113 20.96 -2.89 15.68
CA VAL A 113 21.53 -3.84 16.66
C VAL A 113 22.89 -3.37 17.18
N ARG A 114 23.73 -2.73 16.36
CA ARG A 114 25.01 -2.15 16.80
C ARG A 114 24.83 -0.92 17.69
N GLU A 115 23.84 -0.09 17.41
CA GLU A 115 23.51 1.07 18.24
C GLU A 115 22.92 0.67 19.61
N LEU A 116 22.16 -0.44 19.63
CA LEU A 116 21.44 -0.91 20.80
C LEU A 116 21.76 -2.40 21.08
N PRO A 117 23.01 -2.73 21.40
CA PRO A 117 23.43 -4.12 21.58
C PRO A 117 22.68 -4.74 22.75
N GLY A 118 22.08 -5.91 22.52
CA GLY A 118 21.30 -6.61 23.51
C GLY A 118 19.92 -6.03 23.79
N ALA A 119 19.43 -5.09 22.97
CA ALA A 119 18.05 -4.65 23.07
C ALA A 119 17.06 -5.74 22.64
N SER A 120 15.82 -5.62 23.13
CA SER A 120 14.73 -6.52 22.76
C SER A 120 14.34 -6.33 21.30
N TRP A 121 13.84 -7.39 20.66
CA TRP A 121 13.37 -7.34 19.28
C TRP A 121 12.36 -6.22 19.02
N THR A 122 11.42 -5.99 19.93
CA THR A 122 10.42 -4.92 19.80
C THR A 122 11.07 -3.54 19.71
N LYS A 123 12.14 -3.29 20.47
CA LYS A 123 12.87 -2.03 20.46
C LYS A 123 13.66 -1.85 19.16
N ILE A 124 14.39 -2.89 18.72
CA ILE A 124 15.15 -2.88 17.46
C ILE A 124 14.22 -2.68 16.27
N ARG A 125 13.13 -3.45 16.19
CA ARG A 125 12.15 -3.37 15.10
C ARG A 125 11.52 -1.98 14.98
N GLY A 126 11.36 -1.25 16.09
CA GLY A 126 10.86 0.12 16.07
C GLY A 126 11.77 1.13 15.34
N GLN A 127 13.05 0.81 15.14
CA GLN A 127 14.02 1.65 14.42
C GLN A 127 14.10 1.31 12.92
N VAL A 128 13.59 0.15 12.51
CA VAL A 128 13.73 -0.35 11.14
C VAL A 128 12.46 -0.05 10.34
N LYS A 129 12.61 0.73 9.26
CA LYS A 129 11.52 0.97 8.31
C LYS A 129 11.24 -0.32 7.50
N GLY A 130 9.98 -0.57 7.16
CA GLY A 130 9.59 -1.69 6.31
C GLY A 130 8.31 -2.37 6.78
N ARG A 131 7.80 -3.32 5.98
CA ARG A 131 6.65 -4.13 6.38
C ARG A 131 7.08 -5.10 7.48
N ALA A 132 6.18 -5.31 8.44
CA ALA A 132 6.40 -6.17 9.60
C ALA A 132 6.88 -7.59 9.25
N VAL A 133 6.29 -8.16 8.20
CA VAL A 133 6.59 -9.52 7.72
C VAL A 133 8.01 -9.56 7.16
N ASP A 134 8.32 -8.69 6.19
CA ASP A 134 9.63 -8.59 5.56
C ASP A 134 10.77 -8.39 6.58
N VAL A 135 10.58 -7.47 7.54
CA VAL A 135 11.58 -7.20 8.61
C VAL A 135 11.78 -8.44 9.51
N THR A 136 10.73 -9.23 9.75
CA THR A 136 10.82 -10.47 10.53
C THR A 136 11.54 -11.57 9.75
N GLU A 137 11.24 -11.72 8.45
CA GLU A 137 11.88 -12.70 7.57
C GLU A 137 13.38 -12.42 7.42
N VAL A 138 13.76 -11.15 7.23
CA VAL A 138 15.17 -10.73 7.17
C VAL A 138 15.88 -11.05 8.49
N ARG A 139 15.27 -10.72 9.65
CA ARG A 139 15.84 -11.07 10.96
C ARG A 139 16.09 -12.58 11.08
N ASP A 140 15.09 -13.39 10.75
CA ASP A 140 15.18 -14.85 10.89
C ASP A 140 16.22 -15.45 9.96
N ARG A 141 16.40 -14.87 8.76
CA ARG A 141 17.51 -15.22 7.87
C ARG A 141 18.85 -14.83 8.47
N LEU A 142 19.02 -13.61 8.98
CA LEU A 142 20.28 -13.16 9.60
C LEU A 142 20.66 -13.99 10.84
N LEU A 143 19.67 -14.46 11.61
CA LEU A 143 19.87 -15.41 12.71
C LEU A 143 20.33 -16.78 12.20
N ARG A 144 19.75 -17.27 11.09
CA ARG A 144 20.12 -18.53 10.45
C ARG A 144 21.54 -18.48 9.87
N ASP A 145 21.89 -17.35 9.27
CA ASP A 145 23.19 -17.11 8.62
C ASP A 145 24.29 -16.79 9.65
N GLY A 146 23.93 -16.66 10.93
CA GLY A 146 24.86 -16.40 12.02
C GLY A 146 25.41 -14.97 12.02
N LEU A 147 24.76 -14.03 11.35
CA LEU A 147 25.08 -12.59 11.39
C LEU A 147 24.46 -11.91 12.62
N LEU A 148 23.36 -12.46 13.10
CA LEU A 148 22.75 -12.08 14.38
C LEU A 148 22.79 -13.25 15.35
N VAL A 149 22.91 -12.92 16.63
CA VAL A 149 22.87 -13.88 17.74
C VAL A 149 21.73 -13.50 18.67
N ASN A 150 20.98 -14.51 19.09
CA ASN A 150 19.93 -14.35 20.07
C ASN A 150 20.48 -14.65 21.47
N GLY A 151 20.64 -13.61 22.28
CA GLY A 151 21.01 -13.70 23.68
C GLY A 151 19.78 -13.98 24.54
N ALA A 152 19.83 -15.02 25.37
CA ALA A 152 18.81 -15.26 26.37
C ALA A 152 18.78 -14.09 27.37
N ALA A 153 17.69 -13.34 27.42
CA ALA A 153 17.47 -12.40 28.51
C ALA A 153 17.02 -13.17 29.76
N ARG A 154 17.21 -12.56 30.94
CA ARG A 154 16.82 -13.14 32.25
C ARG A 154 15.32 -13.40 32.43
N GLU A 155 14.47 -13.01 31.48
CA GLU A 155 13.00 -13.03 31.61
C GLU A 155 12.29 -13.74 30.44
N GLY A 156 12.99 -14.63 29.72
CA GLY A 156 12.41 -15.31 28.56
C GLY A 156 12.20 -14.41 27.32
N LEU A 157 12.65 -13.16 27.41
CA LEU A 157 12.78 -12.27 26.27
C LEU A 157 14.08 -12.59 25.50
N PHE A 158 14.03 -12.32 24.21
CA PHE A 158 15.14 -12.53 23.29
C PHE A 158 15.79 -11.18 22.98
N ASN A 159 17.08 -11.07 23.30
CA ASN A 159 17.88 -9.88 23.05
C ASN A 159 18.75 -10.13 21.82
N LEU A 160 18.77 -9.17 20.88
CA LEU A 160 19.53 -9.31 19.64
C LEU A 160 20.92 -8.69 19.78
N TRP A 161 21.90 -9.40 19.23
CA TRP A 161 23.29 -8.99 19.20
C TRP A 161 23.85 -9.20 17.80
N ALA A 162 24.79 -8.36 17.38
CA ALA A 162 25.60 -8.65 16.21
C ALA A 162 26.55 -9.80 16.54
N ALA A 163 26.82 -10.69 15.59
CA ALA A 163 27.65 -11.86 15.85
C ALA A 163 29.12 -11.53 16.16
N ASP A 164 29.60 -10.39 15.68
CA ASP A 164 30.93 -9.85 15.92
C ASP A 164 31.03 -8.98 17.19
N ASP A 165 29.91 -8.69 17.86
CA ASP A 165 29.89 -7.89 19.08
C ASP A 165 30.66 -8.62 20.21
N PRO A 166 31.73 -8.03 20.77
CA PRO A 166 32.51 -8.65 21.84
C PRO A 166 31.73 -8.81 23.15
N ALA A 167 30.68 -8.01 23.37
CA ALA A 167 29.81 -8.09 24.54
C ALA A 167 28.64 -9.07 24.36
N ALA A 168 28.46 -9.61 23.14
CA ALA A 168 27.43 -10.60 22.90
C ALA A 168 27.58 -11.76 23.88
N PRO A 169 26.48 -12.23 24.52
CA PRO A 169 26.50 -13.40 25.36
C PRO A 169 26.76 -14.61 24.46
N ARG A 170 28.04 -14.89 24.27
CA ARG A 170 28.49 -16.16 23.70
C ARG A 170 28.03 -17.18 24.71
N SER A 171 26.96 -17.90 24.38
CA SER A 171 26.71 -19.17 25.05
C SER A 171 28.04 -19.91 24.96
N ALA A 172 28.71 -20.07 26.10
CA ALA A 172 29.88 -20.93 26.15
C ALA A 172 29.43 -22.22 25.47
N LEU A 173 30.21 -22.71 24.50
CA LEU A 173 29.87 -23.87 23.65
C LEU A 173 29.39 -25.12 24.43
N GLY A 174 29.48 -25.12 25.77
CA GLY A 174 28.90 -26.09 26.68
C GLY A 174 27.38 -26.05 26.88
N THR A 175 26.65 -24.93 26.73
CA THR A 175 25.25 -24.86 27.23
C THR A 175 24.14 -24.99 26.19
N ALA A 176 24.41 -24.83 24.88
CA ALA A 176 23.37 -24.97 23.85
C ALA A 176 23.23 -26.40 23.30
N ARG A 177 24.24 -27.26 23.51
CA ARG A 177 24.22 -28.68 23.13
C ARG A 177 24.06 -29.64 24.31
N GLU A 178 24.25 -29.18 25.55
CA GLU A 178 23.47 -29.71 26.66
C GLU A 178 22.01 -29.34 26.36
N ARG A 179 21.33 -30.20 25.59
CA ARG A 179 19.93 -30.46 25.92
C ARG A 179 19.97 -30.69 27.42
N LEU A 180 19.38 -29.78 28.20
CA LEU A 180 19.01 -30.09 29.57
C LEU A 180 18.37 -31.47 29.46
N SER A 181 19.10 -32.48 29.90
CA SER A 181 18.61 -33.83 29.96
C SER A 181 17.64 -33.77 31.11
N PHE A 182 16.43 -33.30 30.83
CA PHE A 182 15.32 -33.52 31.71
C PHE A 182 15.29 -35.03 31.86
N PRO A 183 15.51 -35.57 33.07
CA PRO A 183 15.35 -36.99 33.27
C PRO A 183 13.97 -37.31 32.75
N SER A 184 13.90 -38.14 31.71
CA SER A 184 12.63 -38.67 31.25
C SER A 184 12.07 -39.36 32.49
N PRO A 185 10.93 -38.92 33.05
CA PRO A 185 10.40 -39.56 34.24
C PRO A 185 10.14 -41.01 33.87
N ASP A 186 10.96 -41.91 34.40
CA ASP A 186 10.81 -43.36 34.23
C ASP A 186 9.38 -43.71 34.64
N GLY A 187 8.54 -44.06 33.66
CA GLY A 187 7.17 -44.50 33.86
C GLY A 187 6.05 -43.52 33.57
N ALA A 188 6.30 -42.32 33.02
CA ALA A 188 5.20 -41.52 32.48
C ALA A 188 4.66 -42.17 31.19
N PRO A 189 3.35 -42.45 31.07
CA PRO A 189 2.76 -43.01 29.86
C PRO A 189 3.05 -42.09 28.67
N GLU A 190 3.31 -42.68 27.49
CA GLU A 190 3.53 -41.91 26.26
C GLU A 190 2.46 -40.82 26.14
N PRO A 191 2.83 -39.55 25.91
CA PRO A 191 1.85 -38.50 25.71
C PRO A 191 1.02 -38.84 24.48
N THR A 192 -0.20 -39.33 24.70
CA THR A 192 -1.21 -39.47 23.66
C THR A 192 -1.36 -38.10 23.03
N ARG A 193 -1.00 -37.99 21.74
CA ARG A 193 -1.16 -36.78 20.95
C ARG A 193 -2.64 -36.39 21.01
N SER A 194 -2.98 -35.39 21.82
CA SER A 194 -4.30 -34.78 21.78
C SER A 194 -4.54 -34.34 20.33
N PRO A 195 -5.65 -34.77 19.69
CA PRO A 195 -5.93 -34.38 18.32
C PRO A 195 -6.04 -32.86 18.28
N VAL A 196 -5.11 -32.23 17.56
CA VAL A 196 -5.17 -30.80 17.26
C VAL A 196 -6.44 -30.60 16.44
N PRO A 197 -7.44 -29.84 16.92
CA PRO A 197 -8.62 -29.57 16.12
C PRO A 197 -8.17 -28.91 14.82
N LEU A 198 -8.53 -29.54 13.69
CA LEU A 198 -8.38 -28.99 12.35
C LEU A 198 -9.06 -27.62 12.35
N ARG A 199 -8.27 -26.55 12.44
CA ARG A 199 -8.76 -25.21 12.09
C ARG A 199 -9.04 -25.24 10.61
N SER A 200 -10.32 -25.26 10.27
CA SER A 200 -10.83 -25.10 8.91
C SER A 200 -10.18 -23.88 8.27
N ARG A 201 -9.70 -24.09 7.04
CA ARG A 201 -8.96 -23.13 6.21
C ARG A 201 -9.91 -22.13 5.54
N GLU A 202 -10.96 -21.69 6.25
CA GLU A 202 -11.95 -20.75 5.75
C GLU A 202 -11.68 -19.33 6.26
N ARG A 203 -11.61 -18.39 5.30
CA ARG A 203 -11.57 -16.92 5.41
C ARG A 203 -10.24 -16.28 5.82
N VAL A 204 -9.33 -16.20 4.85
CA VAL A 204 -8.16 -15.30 4.89
C VAL A 204 -8.50 -13.88 4.42
N TRP A 205 -9.65 -13.64 3.78
CA TRP A 205 -10.06 -12.31 3.29
C TRP A 205 -10.56 -11.34 4.37
N GLU A 206 -10.90 -11.81 5.58
CA GLU A 206 -11.39 -10.95 6.67
C GLU A 206 -10.25 -10.36 7.53
N ARG A 207 -8.98 -10.71 7.28
CA ARG A 207 -7.86 -10.39 8.19
C ARG A 207 -6.97 -9.21 7.76
N ASN A 208 -7.17 -8.66 6.56
CA ASN A 208 -6.61 -7.36 6.21
C ASN A 208 -7.54 -6.29 6.78
N GLY A 209 -7.36 -6.01 8.07
CA GLY A 209 -8.18 -5.08 8.85
C GLY A 209 -8.30 -3.71 8.19
N PHE A 210 -9.42 -3.48 7.52
CA PHE A 210 -10.09 -2.19 7.59
C PHE A 210 -10.67 -2.10 9.00
N GLY A 211 -10.21 -1.10 9.75
CA GLY A 211 -10.62 -0.88 11.13
C GLY A 211 -12.14 -0.85 11.29
N GLY A 212 -12.59 -1.10 12.52
CA GLY A 212 -13.99 -0.85 12.92
C GLY A 212 -14.43 0.58 12.56
N PRO A 213 -15.71 0.93 12.77
CA PRO A 213 -16.28 2.20 12.31
C PRO A 213 -15.55 3.39 12.92
N GLY A 214 -14.48 3.82 12.24
CA GLY A 214 -13.80 5.07 12.49
C GLY A 214 -14.71 6.22 12.11
N PRO A 215 -14.32 7.45 12.47
CA PRO A 215 -15.01 8.64 11.99
C PRO A 215 -15.13 8.54 10.47
N VAL A 216 -16.29 8.93 9.95
CA VAL A 216 -16.57 8.96 8.51
C VAL A 216 -15.51 9.86 7.88
N SER A 217 -14.50 9.27 7.24
CA SER A 217 -13.52 10.05 6.49
C SER A 217 -14.22 10.54 5.23
N ASP A 218 -14.18 11.85 4.99
CA ASP A 218 -14.68 12.46 3.76
C ASP A 218 -13.88 11.92 2.59
N THR A 219 -14.37 10.82 2.03
CA THR A 219 -13.70 10.09 0.97
C THR A 219 -14.46 10.36 -0.31
N VAL A 220 -13.70 10.84 -1.29
CA VAL A 220 -14.22 11.23 -2.58
C VAL A 220 -13.67 10.26 -3.61
N VAL A 221 -14.55 9.60 -4.33
CA VAL A 221 -14.20 8.79 -5.49
C VAL A 221 -14.24 9.68 -6.73
N ALA A 222 -13.17 9.63 -7.49
CA ALA A 222 -13.10 10.22 -8.82
C ALA A 222 -13.14 9.08 -9.84
N CYS A 223 -14.16 9.08 -10.68
CA CYS A 223 -14.28 8.21 -11.82
C CYS A 223 -13.93 9.01 -13.07
N LEU A 224 -12.89 8.59 -13.78
CA LEU A 224 -12.55 9.19 -15.07
C LEU A 224 -12.99 8.21 -16.17
N VAL A 225 -13.90 8.67 -17.03
CA VAL A 225 -14.22 7.96 -18.26
C VAL A 225 -13.40 8.63 -19.36
N CYS A 226 -12.50 7.86 -19.99
CA CYS A 226 -11.64 8.32 -21.07
C CYS A 226 -11.67 7.32 -22.21
N ASP A 227 -12.12 7.75 -23.38
CA ASP A 227 -11.85 7.01 -24.60
C ASP A 227 -10.52 7.48 -25.18
N PHE A 228 -9.54 6.58 -25.18
CA PHE A 228 -8.29 6.74 -25.91
C PHE A 228 -8.26 5.67 -27.00
N GLN A 229 -8.69 6.05 -28.20
CA GLN A 229 -8.42 5.25 -29.38
C GLN A 229 -6.92 5.37 -29.68
N PHE A 230 -6.20 4.28 -29.43
CA PHE A 230 -4.83 4.09 -29.88
C PHE A 230 -4.89 3.87 -31.38
N GLU A 231 -4.55 4.87 -32.19
CA GLU A 231 -4.40 4.66 -33.62
C GLU A 231 -3.04 3.99 -33.88
N PRO A 232 -3.00 2.75 -34.37
CA PRO A 232 -1.76 1.99 -34.48
C PRO A 232 -0.85 2.41 -35.65
N GLU A 233 -1.22 3.41 -36.46
CA GLU A 233 -0.57 3.61 -37.78
C GLU A 233 0.06 4.99 -38.05
N HIS A 234 0.27 5.87 -37.06
CA HIS A 234 1.00 7.12 -37.33
C HIS A 234 2.54 6.94 -37.18
N PRO A 235 3.35 6.90 -38.26
CA PRO A 235 4.75 6.45 -38.19
C PRO A 235 5.74 7.46 -37.61
N LEU A 236 5.27 8.60 -37.09
CA LEU A 236 6.13 9.72 -36.69
C LEU A 236 5.86 10.30 -35.29
N LEU A 237 5.00 9.66 -34.48
CA LEU A 237 4.75 10.07 -33.09
C LEU A 237 4.74 8.84 -32.17
N GLY A 238 5.87 8.12 -32.14
CA GLY A 238 6.16 7.08 -31.15
C GLY A 238 6.42 7.67 -29.77
N ALA A 239 5.39 8.23 -29.13
CA ALA A 239 5.21 8.39 -27.67
C ALA A 239 4.04 9.35 -27.38
N LEU A 240 2.81 8.95 -27.71
CA LEU A 240 1.66 9.53 -27.01
C LEU A 240 1.68 8.98 -25.57
N ARG A 241 2.40 9.69 -24.69
CA ARG A 241 2.40 9.40 -23.26
C ARG A 241 0.99 9.70 -22.76
N CYS A 242 0.37 8.72 -22.11
CA CYS A 242 -0.85 8.93 -21.33
C CYS A 242 -0.64 10.17 -20.44
N PRO A 243 -1.56 11.16 -20.43
CA PRO A 243 -1.42 12.36 -19.59
C PRO A 243 -1.21 12.02 -18.10
N ALA A 244 -1.76 10.90 -17.63
CA ALA A 244 -1.49 10.39 -16.28
C ALA A 244 -0.03 9.93 -16.10
N CYS A 245 0.59 9.34 -17.13
CA CYS A 245 2.02 9.02 -17.14
C CYS A 245 2.91 10.25 -17.33
N VAL A 246 2.42 11.32 -17.96
CA VAL A 246 3.12 12.61 -18.05
C VAL A 246 3.09 13.34 -16.70
N ALA A 247 1.95 13.30 -16.00
CA ALA A 247 1.81 13.92 -14.68
C ALA A 247 2.63 13.20 -13.58
N LEU A 248 2.92 11.90 -13.75
CA LEU A 248 3.65 11.08 -12.77
C LEU A 248 5.08 10.73 -13.19
N GLY A 249 5.46 10.99 -14.44
CA GLY A 249 6.80 10.72 -14.97
C GLY A 249 7.64 11.99 -15.07
N ARG A 250 8.92 11.89 -14.71
CA ARG A 250 9.97 12.94 -14.71
C ARG A 250 10.24 13.58 -16.09
N GLY A 251 9.22 14.14 -16.74
CA GLY A 251 9.31 14.91 -17.97
C GLY A 251 8.64 16.26 -17.78
N LEU A 252 9.29 17.31 -18.27
CA LEU A 252 8.78 18.68 -18.22
C LEU A 252 7.36 18.75 -18.80
N VAL A 253 6.37 18.96 -17.93
CA VAL A 253 5.03 19.37 -18.32
C VAL A 253 5.16 20.70 -19.06
N THR A 254 4.60 20.81 -20.25
CA THR A 254 4.63 22.09 -20.97
C THR A 254 3.82 23.13 -20.18
N GLU A 255 4.21 24.42 -20.21
CA GLU A 255 3.47 25.49 -19.50
C GLU A 255 1.96 25.47 -19.78
N ARG A 256 1.58 25.06 -21.00
CA ARG A 256 0.19 24.92 -21.42
C ARG A 256 -0.57 23.83 -20.67
N GLU A 257 0.05 22.68 -20.42
CA GLU A 257 -0.55 21.57 -19.67
C GLU A 257 -0.63 21.90 -18.17
N ALA A 258 0.35 22.65 -17.65
CA ALA A 258 0.30 23.18 -16.29
C ALA A 258 -0.85 24.20 -16.12
N ASP A 259 -1.11 25.03 -17.11
CA ASP A 259 -2.22 26.00 -17.08
C ASP A 259 -3.59 25.36 -17.25
N GLU A 260 -3.73 24.29 -18.04
CA GLU A 260 -4.98 23.50 -18.09
C GLU A 260 -5.27 22.79 -16.76
N MET A 261 -4.24 22.26 -16.09
CA MET A 261 -4.36 21.65 -14.76
C MET A 261 -4.72 22.68 -13.68
N ARG A 262 -4.14 23.89 -13.73
CA ARG A 262 -4.52 25.02 -12.85
C ARG A 262 -5.95 25.49 -13.09
N LEU A 263 -6.41 25.45 -14.34
CA LEU A 263 -7.80 25.80 -14.68
C LEU A 263 -8.79 24.80 -14.07
N LEU A 264 -8.49 23.50 -14.12
CA LEU A 264 -9.29 22.45 -13.49
C LEU A 264 -9.29 22.54 -11.95
N ALA A 265 -8.17 22.97 -11.34
CA ALA A 265 -8.12 23.24 -9.90
C ALA A 265 -8.95 24.47 -9.49
N ARG A 266 -8.94 25.54 -10.30
CA ARG A 266 -9.73 26.77 -10.03
C ARG A 266 -11.23 26.56 -10.16
N LEU A 267 -11.69 25.69 -11.06
CA LEU A 267 -13.12 25.39 -11.23
C LEU A 267 -13.74 24.68 -10.01
N ARG A 268 -12.92 24.15 -9.08
CA ARG A 268 -13.40 23.55 -7.83
C ARG A 268 -13.75 24.56 -6.73
N VAL A 269 -13.23 25.79 -6.79
CA VAL A 269 -13.46 26.82 -5.75
C VAL A 269 -14.79 27.57 -5.96
N GLN A 270 -15.43 27.44 -7.13
CA GLN A 270 -16.70 28.11 -7.43
C GLN A 270 -17.94 27.21 -7.27
N ALA A 271 -17.78 25.94 -6.89
CA ALA A 271 -18.87 24.97 -6.76
C ALA A 271 -19.05 24.39 -5.34
N ALA A 272 -18.45 25.03 -4.33
CA ALA A 272 -18.68 24.81 -2.90
C ALA A 272 -19.25 26.09 -2.28
#